data_AF-A0A4D7D9R1-F1
#
_entry.id   AF-A0A4D7D9R1-F1
#
_cell.length_a   1.000
_cell.length_b   1.000
_cell.length_c   1.000
_cell.angle_alpha   90.00
_cell.angle_beta   90.00
_cell.angle_gamma   90.00
#
_symmetry.space_group_name_H-M   'P 1'
#
loop_
_entity.id
_entity.type
_entity.pdbx_description
1 polymer ?
#
loop_
_entity_poly.entity_id
_entity_poly.type
_entity_poly.pdbx_seq_one_letter_code
_entity_poly.pdbx_strand_id
1 'polypeptide(L)'
;MGNVLLLSPTPIAAIAASRGSGVANLLTRPPKEVWADVAAGSVANIDVDFGAVVPVDTVYLGYLYPPAAGATWTITGGAAGYTDVTLSPAGALRAVDSASRTPKRTHAFWHGDVFNVRYLRLAVTQAAGSPALTAGVVMAGKAWQPQFNMEFGSGRRVIDTGTVASLPDGGFATMEGARKRAWSWTLGDLSVAETDALEELQLDHGETIPLLVVEDPDATAGQRNRLHYGLFTGLKAYEREDPTKTKWSFDFEEWA
;
A
#
# COMPACT_ATOMS: atom_id res chain seq x y z
N MET A 1 -8.21 16.29 -3.97
CA MET A 1 -8.01 15.13 -4.86
C MET A 1 -6.54 15.16 -5.21
N GLY A 2 -5.76 14.28 -4.58
CA GLY A 2 -4.38 14.08 -4.95
C GLY A 2 -4.26 13.26 -6.23
N ASN A 3 -3.08 13.34 -6.86
CA ASN A 3 -2.77 12.50 -8.00
C ASN A 3 -2.44 11.07 -7.54
N VAL A 4 -2.62 10.11 -8.44
CA VAL A 4 -2.17 8.73 -8.22
C VAL A 4 -0.71 8.71 -7.78
N LEU A 5 -0.37 7.87 -6.82
CA LEU A 5 1.00 7.65 -6.40
C LEU A 5 1.36 6.17 -6.47
N LEU A 6 2.64 5.91 -6.76
CA LEU A 6 3.24 4.59 -6.74
C LEU A 6 4.39 4.61 -5.73
N LEU A 7 4.32 3.74 -4.72
CA LEU A 7 5.35 3.57 -3.71
C LEU A 7 6.11 2.27 -3.95
N SER A 8 7.37 2.42 -4.34
CA SER A 8 8.39 1.40 -4.14
C SER A 8 9.03 1.60 -2.75
N PRO A 9 9.08 0.58 -1.88
CA PRO A 9 9.65 0.75 -0.55
C PRO A 9 11.14 1.07 -0.63
N THR A 10 11.56 2.08 0.11
CA THR A 10 13.00 2.35 0.31
C THR A 10 13.63 1.17 1.04
N PRO A 11 14.84 0.71 0.64
CA PRO A 11 15.51 -0.40 1.31
C PRO A 11 15.65 -0.18 2.82
N ILE A 12 15.15 -1.13 3.60
CA ILE A 12 15.23 -1.12 5.06
C ILE A 12 16.45 -1.94 5.48
N ALA A 13 17.40 -1.31 6.17
CA ALA A 13 18.62 -1.97 6.63
C ALA A 13 18.36 -2.82 7.88
N ALA A 14 17.51 -2.35 8.80
CA ALA A 14 17.11 -3.10 9.98
C ALA A 14 15.68 -2.72 10.42
N ILE A 15 15.00 -3.69 11.03
CA ILE A 15 13.67 -3.48 11.63
C ILE A 15 13.62 -4.18 12.99
N ALA A 16 12.99 -3.53 13.96
CA ALA A 16 12.77 -4.07 15.30
C ALA A 16 11.35 -3.73 15.77
N ALA A 17 10.79 -4.57 16.63
CA ALA A 17 9.52 -4.29 17.29
C ALA A 17 9.76 -4.33 18.80
N SER A 18 9.12 -3.43 19.55
CA SER A 18 9.25 -3.38 21.01
C SER A 18 8.71 -4.64 21.70
N ARG A 19 7.85 -5.39 21.01
CA ARG A 19 7.27 -6.67 21.44
C ARG A 19 6.69 -7.43 20.24
N GLY A 20 6.15 -8.62 20.51
CA GLY A 20 5.61 -9.50 19.48
C GLY A 20 6.66 -10.42 18.88
N SER A 21 6.26 -11.23 17.90
CA SER A 21 7.13 -12.16 17.19
C SER A 21 6.99 -12.01 15.68
N GLY A 22 8.02 -12.43 14.92
CA GLY A 22 7.99 -12.38 13.46
C GLY A 22 8.18 -10.99 12.87
N VAL A 23 8.91 -10.08 13.53
CA VAL A 23 9.13 -8.71 12.99
C VAL A 23 9.79 -8.70 11.60
N ALA A 24 10.67 -9.66 11.33
CA ALA A 24 11.30 -9.81 10.02
C ALA A 24 10.29 -10.07 8.89
N ASN A 25 9.12 -10.63 9.22
CA ASN A 25 8.06 -10.88 8.24
C ASN A 25 7.50 -9.58 7.64
N LEU A 26 7.63 -8.45 8.34
CA LEU A 26 7.21 -7.13 7.82
C LEU A 26 8.00 -6.70 6.58
N LEU A 27 9.17 -7.29 6.33
CA LEU A 27 9.98 -7.05 5.14
C LEU A 27 9.70 -8.06 4.01
N THR A 28 8.88 -9.07 4.28
CA THR A 28 8.57 -10.10 3.30
C THR A 28 7.47 -9.62 2.37
N ARG A 29 7.62 -9.96 1.08
CA ARG A 29 6.67 -9.56 0.03
C ARG A 29 5.31 -10.24 0.17
N PRO A 30 5.22 -11.55 0.51
CA PRO A 30 3.94 -12.22 0.65
C PRO A 30 3.19 -11.74 1.90
N PRO A 31 1.95 -11.25 1.79
CA PRO A 31 1.22 -10.71 2.95
C PRO A 31 0.74 -11.78 3.96
N LYS A 32 1.08 -13.05 3.74
CA LYS A 32 0.67 -14.18 4.59
C LYS A 32 1.60 -14.41 5.77
N GLU A 33 2.83 -13.91 5.70
CA GLU A 33 3.76 -13.89 6.82
C GLU A 33 3.50 -12.62 7.61
N VAL A 34 3.35 -12.74 8.93
CA VAL A 34 2.94 -11.61 9.77
C VAL A 34 3.85 -11.44 10.97
N TRP A 35 4.06 -10.19 11.36
CA TRP A 35 4.39 -9.85 12.74
C TRP A 35 3.10 -9.90 13.56
N ALA A 36 3.17 -10.59 14.70
CA ALA A 36 2.06 -10.71 15.63
C ALA A 36 2.41 -10.03 16.95
N ASP A 37 1.63 -9.02 17.32
CA ASP A 37 1.68 -8.42 18.64
C ASP A 37 1.14 -9.42 19.69
N VAL A 38 1.55 -9.25 20.94
CA VAL A 38 1.19 -10.09 22.09
C VAL A 38 0.24 -9.38 23.07
N ALA A 39 -0.02 -8.09 22.87
CA ALA A 39 -0.88 -7.30 23.77
C ALA A 39 -1.78 -6.31 23.01
N ALA A 40 -2.86 -5.89 23.67
CA ALA A 40 -3.73 -4.79 23.25
C ALA A 40 -3.85 -3.75 24.39
N GLY A 41 -4.29 -2.53 24.07
CA GLY A 41 -4.45 -1.45 25.06
C GLY A 41 -3.17 -0.72 25.47
N SER A 42 -2.03 -1.06 24.87
CA SER A 42 -0.75 -0.37 25.07
C SER A 42 -0.01 -0.22 23.75
N VAL A 43 0.91 0.73 23.69
CA VAL A 43 1.68 1.05 22.48
C VAL A 43 2.69 -0.06 22.17
N ALA A 44 2.70 -0.55 20.93
CA ALA A 44 3.82 -1.28 20.35
C ALA A 44 4.57 -0.36 19.37
N ASN A 45 5.89 -0.34 19.44
CA ASN A 45 6.72 0.41 18.49
C ASN A 45 7.28 -0.54 17.45
N ILE A 46 7.18 -0.16 16.18
CA ILE A 46 7.92 -0.77 15.06
C ILE A 46 8.96 0.27 14.64
N ASP A 47 10.22 -0.06 14.85
CA ASP A 47 11.39 0.78 14.59
C ASP A 47 12.09 0.32 13.32
N VAL A 48 12.25 1.24 12.37
CA VAL A 48 12.83 1.03 11.05
C VAL A 48 14.10 1.89 10.93
N ASP A 49 15.22 1.26 10.59
CA ASP A 49 16.47 1.95 10.19
C ASP A 49 16.69 1.72 8.69
N PHE A 50 16.73 2.80 7.92
CA PHE A 50 17.04 2.76 6.49
C PHE A 50 18.55 2.61 6.21
N GLY A 51 19.40 2.70 7.25
CA GLY A 51 20.86 2.64 7.14
C GLY A 51 21.51 3.94 6.67
N ALA A 52 20.77 4.78 5.95
CA ALA A 52 21.14 6.12 5.54
C ALA A 52 19.95 7.09 5.66
N VAL A 53 20.22 8.39 5.60
CA VAL A 53 19.14 9.41 5.54
C VAL A 53 18.51 9.36 4.16
N VAL A 54 17.20 9.13 4.10
CA VAL A 54 16.40 8.98 2.88
C VAL A 54 15.14 9.84 2.95
N PRO A 55 14.60 10.30 1.80
CA PRO A 55 13.32 11.00 1.77
C PRO A 55 12.16 10.03 1.98
N VAL A 56 11.23 10.39 2.85
CA VAL A 56 10.00 9.65 3.14
C VAL A 56 8.81 10.61 3.15
N ASP A 57 7.80 10.33 2.33
CA ASP A 57 6.52 11.04 2.31
C ASP A 57 5.32 10.10 2.48
N THR A 58 5.54 8.78 2.36
CA THR A 58 4.48 7.79 2.34
C THR A 58 4.87 6.61 3.21
N VAL A 59 3.93 6.18 4.06
CA VAL A 59 4.06 5.02 4.93
C VAL A 59 2.80 4.17 4.82
N TYR A 60 2.99 2.87 4.63
CA TYR A 60 1.94 1.89 4.55
C TYR A 60 2.23 0.69 5.44
N LEU A 61 1.22 0.27 6.19
CA LEU A 61 1.24 -0.95 7.00
C LEU A 61 0.10 -1.85 6.54
N GLY A 62 0.46 -2.91 5.82
CA GLY A 62 -0.46 -3.91 5.32
C GLY A 62 -0.85 -4.91 6.40
N TYR A 63 -2.10 -5.34 6.39
CA TYR A 63 -2.65 -6.26 7.38
C TYR A 63 -3.37 -7.43 6.72
N LEU A 64 -3.23 -8.62 7.30
CA LEU A 64 -4.06 -9.75 6.91
C LEU A 64 -5.49 -9.61 7.48
N TYR A 65 -5.59 -9.08 8.71
CA TYR A 65 -6.83 -8.78 9.41
C TYR A 65 -6.90 -7.30 9.79
N PRO A 66 -8.04 -6.63 9.60
CA PRO A 66 -8.14 -5.20 9.86
C PRO A 66 -7.90 -4.88 11.34
N PRO A 67 -7.24 -3.75 11.66
CA PRO A 67 -7.16 -3.26 13.04
C PRO A 67 -8.56 -2.99 13.63
N ALA A 68 -8.65 -2.88 14.96
CA ALA A 68 -9.89 -2.42 15.57
C ALA A 68 -10.22 -1.00 15.10
N ALA A 69 -11.51 -0.64 15.06
CA ALA A 69 -11.96 0.67 14.59
C ALA A 69 -11.35 1.84 15.39
N GLY A 70 -11.10 1.65 16.69
CA GLY A 70 -10.45 2.64 17.57
C GLY A 70 -8.93 2.52 17.66
N ALA A 71 -8.29 1.70 16.80
CA ALA A 71 -6.84 1.61 16.79
C ALA A 71 -6.21 2.90 16.26
N THR A 72 -5.07 3.28 16.84
CA THR A 72 -4.35 4.51 16.50
C THR A 72 -2.89 4.25 16.21
N TRP A 73 -2.26 5.19 15.50
CA TRP A 73 -0.80 5.26 15.38
C TRP A 73 -0.29 6.68 15.36
N THR A 74 0.98 6.81 15.68
CA THR A 74 1.80 7.99 15.45
C THR A 74 3.01 7.59 14.61
N ILE A 75 3.45 8.46 13.71
CA ILE A 75 4.67 8.27 12.92
C ILE A 75 5.66 9.33 13.33
N THR A 76 6.77 8.91 13.91
CA THR A 76 7.90 9.77 14.28
C THR A 76 9.16 9.29 13.59
N GLY A 77 10.16 10.16 13.48
CA GLY A 77 11.43 9.78 12.87
C GLY A 77 12.47 10.87 13.01
N GLY A 78 13.62 10.67 12.37
CA GLY A 78 14.74 11.59 12.44
C GLY A 78 16.00 11.04 11.81
N ALA A 79 17.01 11.90 11.69
CA ALA A 79 18.33 11.51 11.21
C ALA A 79 19.18 10.88 12.33
N ALA A 80 18.97 11.30 13.59
CA ALA A 80 19.75 10.87 14.74
C ALA A 80 18.95 10.00 15.73
N GLY A 81 17.62 10.11 15.72
CA GLY A 81 16.74 9.32 16.58
C GLY A 81 15.34 9.12 16.02
N TYR A 82 14.59 8.22 16.67
CA TYR A 82 13.23 7.83 16.26
C TYR A 82 12.15 8.87 16.60
N THR A 83 12.47 9.90 17.38
CA THR A 83 11.49 10.86 17.94
C THR A 83 11.89 12.31 17.71
N ASP A 84 12.82 12.57 16.79
CA ASP A 84 13.32 13.93 16.54
C ASP A 84 12.25 14.82 15.91
N VAL A 85 11.47 14.23 14.99
CA VAL A 85 10.40 14.88 14.24
C VAL A 85 9.15 14.00 14.26
N THR A 86 7.99 14.63 14.39
CA THR A 86 6.69 13.98 14.20
C THR A 86 6.25 14.17 12.75
N LEU A 87 6.20 13.08 11.98
CA LEU A 87 5.76 13.07 10.58
C LEU A 87 4.23 13.05 10.53
N SER A 88 3.61 12.21 11.36
CA SER A 88 2.16 12.15 11.56
C SER A 88 1.86 12.16 13.06
N PRO A 89 1.08 13.14 13.56
CA PRO A 89 0.58 13.07 14.93
C PRO A 89 -0.34 11.85 15.11
N ALA A 90 -0.68 11.56 16.36
CA ALA A 90 -1.56 10.45 16.70
C ALA A 90 -2.90 10.55 15.95
N GLY A 91 -3.22 9.53 15.15
CA GLY A 91 -4.40 9.47 14.32
C GLY A 91 -4.94 8.06 14.19
N ALA A 92 -6.04 7.92 13.43
CA ALA A 92 -6.63 6.62 13.16
C ALA A 92 -5.62 5.72 12.43
N LEU A 93 -5.48 4.48 12.89
CA LEU A 93 -4.60 3.50 12.26
C LEU A 93 -5.18 3.01 10.92
N ARG A 94 -6.50 3.01 10.78
CA ARG A 94 -7.17 2.50 9.59
C ARG A 94 -7.34 3.61 8.57
N ALA A 95 -7.04 3.30 7.30
CA ALA A 95 -7.49 4.12 6.19
C ALA A 95 -9.00 4.31 6.24
N VAL A 96 -9.48 5.48 5.82
CA VAL A 96 -10.88 5.85 5.98
C VAL A 96 -11.77 4.91 5.15
N ASP A 97 -12.63 4.15 5.84
CA ASP A 97 -13.53 3.18 5.22
C ASP A 97 -14.63 3.89 4.39
N SER A 98 -15.29 3.14 3.50
CA SER A 98 -16.51 3.62 2.85
C SER A 98 -17.71 3.53 3.80
N ALA A 99 -18.61 4.51 3.77
CA ALA A 99 -19.80 4.55 4.62
C ALA A 99 -20.78 3.37 4.41
N SER A 100 -20.72 2.67 3.28
CA SER A 100 -21.71 1.67 2.89
C SER A 100 -21.48 0.27 3.48
N ARG A 101 -20.28 -0.07 3.92
CA ARG A 101 -19.94 -1.41 4.41
C ARG A 101 -18.67 -1.41 5.24
N THR A 102 -18.69 -2.11 6.39
CA THR A 102 -17.47 -2.45 7.13
C THR A 102 -16.62 -3.41 6.30
N PRO A 103 -15.43 -3.00 5.83
CA PRO A 103 -14.64 -3.83 4.95
C PRO A 103 -14.03 -5.00 5.72
N LYS A 104 -13.91 -6.16 5.05
CA LYS A 104 -13.21 -7.33 5.60
C LYS A 104 -11.69 -7.11 5.71
N ARG A 105 -11.16 -6.10 5.03
CA ARG A 105 -9.74 -5.72 5.03
C ARG A 105 -9.59 -4.21 4.90
N THR A 106 -8.75 -3.65 5.75
CA THR A 106 -8.32 -2.25 5.69
C THR A 106 -6.85 -2.22 6.11
N HIS A 107 -6.13 -1.18 5.72
CA HIS A 107 -4.68 -1.02 5.92
C HIS A 107 -4.39 0.32 6.58
N ALA A 108 -3.21 0.47 7.16
CA ALA A 108 -2.75 1.79 7.59
C ALA A 108 -2.04 2.46 6.43
N PHE A 109 -2.32 3.74 6.27
CA PHE A 109 -1.73 4.55 5.22
C PHE A 109 -1.60 5.97 5.71
N TRP A 110 -0.42 6.53 5.50
CA TRP A 110 -0.13 7.95 5.69
C TRP A 110 0.63 8.45 4.47
N HIS A 111 0.26 9.65 4.03
CA HIS A 111 0.96 10.42 3.01
C HIS A 111 0.94 11.88 3.42
N GLY A 112 2.04 12.60 3.25
CA GLY A 112 2.19 13.99 3.65
C GLY A 112 3.45 14.65 3.10
N ASP A 113 3.97 15.63 3.82
CA ASP A 113 5.20 16.32 3.43
C ASP A 113 6.40 15.35 3.41
N VAL A 114 7.39 15.65 2.56
CA VAL A 114 8.62 14.87 2.46
C VAL A 114 9.53 15.18 3.65
N PHE A 115 9.91 14.16 4.41
CA PHE A 115 10.89 14.23 5.49
C PHE A 115 12.15 13.44 5.15
N ASN A 116 13.32 14.02 5.40
CA ASN A 116 14.58 13.31 5.29
C ASN A 116 14.90 12.64 6.63
N VAL A 117 14.73 11.31 6.69
CA VAL A 117 14.88 10.51 7.92
C VAL A 117 15.78 9.31 7.67
N ARG A 118 16.49 8.87 8.71
CA ARG A 118 17.16 7.57 8.74
C ARG A 118 16.38 6.57 9.59
N TYR A 119 15.85 7.06 10.70
CA TYR A 119 15.09 6.30 11.67
C TYR A 119 13.62 6.68 11.56
N LEU A 120 12.75 5.67 11.48
CA LEU A 120 11.30 5.83 11.46
C LEU A 120 10.68 4.92 12.52
N ARG A 121 9.76 5.44 13.32
CA ARG A 121 9.02 4.69 14.34
C ARG A 121 7.53 4.78 14.07
N LEU A 122 6.90 3.61 13.99
CA LEU A 122 5.45 3.44 13.97
C LEU A 122 5.01 3.03 15.38
N ALA A 123 4.45 3.98 16.13
CA ALA A 123 3.89 3.71 17.44
C ALA A 123 2.41 3.32 17.27
N VAL A 124 2.11 2.03 17.27
CA VAL A 124 0.76 1.48 17.01
C VAL A 124 0.07 1.08 18.31
N THR A 125 -1.23 1.36 18.42
CA THR A 125 -2.04 1.03 19.61
C THR A 125 -3.37 0.43 19.19
N GLN A 126 -3.63 -0.80 19.63
CA GLN A 126 -4.96 -1.42 19.59
C GLN A 126 -5.78 -1.02 20.82
N ALA A 127 -7.08 -0.83 20.66
CA ALA A 127 -7.98 -0.55 21.78
C ALA A 127 -7.99 -1.72 22.78
N ALA A 128 -8.04 -1.41 24.08
CA ALA A 128 -8.13 -2.44 25.12
C ALA A 128 -9.36 -3.34 24.90
N GLY A 129 -9.19 -4.65 25.08
CA GLY A 129 -10.24 -5.64 24.81
C GLY A 129 -10.39 -6.06 23.34
N SER A 130 -9.63 -5.47 22.42
CA SER A 130 -9.53 -5.95 21.03
C SER A 130 -8.48 -7.05 20.89
N PRO A 131 -8.56 -7.91 19.86
CA PRO A 131 -7.48 -8.82 19.50
C PRO A 131 -6.17 -8.07 19.26
N ALA A 132 -5.04 -8.72 19.57
CA ALA A 132 -3.71 -8.15 19.30
C ALA A 132 -3.52 -7.91 17.79
N LEU A 133 -2.73 -6.88 17.46
CA LEU A 133 -2.49 -6.49 16.07
C LEU A 133 -1.65 -7.55 15.35
N THR A 134 -1.99 -7.82 14.09
CA THR A 134 -1.15 -8.60 13.18
C THR A 134 -0.91 -7.81 11.91
N ALA A 135 0.35 -7.64 11.51
CA ALA A 135 0.72 -6.88 10.32
C ALA A 135 1.62 -7.70 9.41
N GLY A 136 1.36 -7.61 8.11
CA GLY A 136 2.04 -8.42 7.09
C GLY A 136 3.24 -7.71 6.46
N VAL A 137 3.09 -6.43 6.11
CA VAL A 137 4.14 -5.71 5.36
C VAL A 137 4.23 -4.26 5.80
N VAL A 138 5.46 -3.76 5.94
CA VAL A 138 5.78 -2.33 6.07
C VAL A 138 6.36 -1.85 4.75
N MET A 139 5.83 -0.74 4.25
CA MET A 139 6.46 0.02 3.17
C MET A 139 6.58 1.48 3.59
N ALA A 140 7.75 2.06 3.38
CA ALA A 140 8.00 3.47 3.62
C ALA A 140 8.99 3.99 2.58
N GLY A 141 8.82 5.22 2.15
CA GLY A 141 9.70 5.84 1.17
C GLY A 141 9.11 7.10 0.58
N LYS A 142 9.79 7.63 -0.44
CA LYS A 142 9.29 8.69 -1.30
C LYS A 142 8.48 8.06 -2.43
N ALA A 143 7.19 8.36 -2.51
CA ALA A 143 6.35 7.87 -3.59
C ALA A 143 6.62 8.65 -4.89
N TRP A 144 6.54 7.95 -6.02
CA TRP A 144 6.46 8.58 -7.33
C TRP A 144 5.03 9.09 -7.53
N GLN A 145 4.89 10.33 -7.98
CA GLN A 145 3.60 10.95 -8.27
C GLN A 145 3.73 11.78 -9.56
N PRO A 146 2.86 11.59 -10.56
CA PRO A 146 2.86 12.40 -11.76
C PRO A 146 2.26 13.78 -11.46
N GLN A 147 2.65 14.78 -12.24
CA GLN A 147 2.11 16.13 -12.19
C GLN A 147 0.63 16.17 -12.60
N PHE A 148 0.26 15.38 -13.60
CA PHE A 148 -1.12 15.22 -14.05
C PHE A 148 -1.68 13.87 -13.62
N ASN A 149 -2.96 13.86 -13.21
CA ASN A 149 -3.60 12.65 -12.74
C ASN A 149 -3.93 11.69 -13.90
N MET A 150 -4.38 10.48 -13.54
CA MET A 150 -4.84 9.46 -14.49
C MET A 150 -5.91 9.98 -15.47
N GLU A 151 -5.84 9.52 -16.73
CA GLU A 151 -6.79 9.87 -17.77
C GLU A 151 -8.18 9.25 -17.53
N PHE A 152 -9.21 9.92 -18.07
CA PHE A 152 -10.56 9.36 -18.12
C PHE A 152 -10.59 8.07 -18.94
N GLY A 153 -11.10 6.99 -18.36
CA GLY A 153 -11.13 5.66 -18.97
C GLY A 153 -10.40 4.59 -18.17
N SER A 154 -9.70 4.97 -17.08
CA SER A 154 -9.19 4.02 -16.09
C SER A 154 -10.33 3.21 -15.47
N GLY A 155 -10.12 1.90 -15.29
CA GLY A 155 -11.20 0.96 -14.95
C GLY A 155 -10.84 0.00 -13.83
N ARG A 156 -11.88 -0.46 -13.11
CA ARG A 156 -11.78 -1.52 -12.10
C ARG A 156 -12.49 -2.77 -12.59
N ARG A 157 -11.88 -3.93 -12.39
CA ARG A 157 -12.46 -5.24 -12.71
C ARG A 157 -12.29 -6.20 -11.54
N VAL A 158 -13.21 -7.16 -11.42
CA VAL A 158 -13.04 -8.33 -10.57
C VAL A 158 -12.66 -9.51 -11.44
N ILE A 159 -11.59 -10.20 -11.05
CA ILE A 159 -11.20 -11.48 -11.63
C ILE A 159 -11.70 -12.56 -10.67
N ASP A 160 -12.64 -13.39 -11.12
CA ASP A 160 -13.07 -14.58 -10.39
C ASP A 160 -12.41 -15.79 -11.05
N THR A 161 -11.53 -16.49 -10.32
CA THR A 161 -10.84 -17.68 -10.84
C THR A 161 -11.66 -18.96 -10.64
N GLY A 162 -12.90 -18.84 -10.17
CA GLY A 162 -13.79 -19.98 -10.00
C GLY A 162 -14.27 -20.54 -11.33
N THR A 163 -14.83 -21.75 -11.27
CA THR A 163 -15.46 -22.39 -12.43
C THR A 163 -16.90 -22.75 -12.10
N VAL A 164 -17.78 -22.63 -13.10
CA VAL A 164 -19.19 -22.96 -13.00
C VAL A 164 -19.56 -23.86 -14.17
N ALA A 165 -20.21 -24.98 -13.88
CA ALA A 165 -20.76 -25.89 -14.88
C ALA A 165 -22.26 -26.09 -14.64
N SER A 166 -23.06 -26.02 -15.70
CA SER A 166 -24.48 -26.34 -15.64
C SER A 166 -24.69 -27.84 -15.57
N LEU A 167 -25.55 -28.29 -14.68
CA LEU A 167 -25.90 -29.69 -14.50
C LEU A 167 -27.18 -30.04 -15.29
N PRO A 168 -27.34 -31.30 -15.72
CA PRO A 168 -28.52 -31.73 -16.47
C PRO A 168 -29.86 -31.60 -15.72
N ASP A 169 -29.83 -31.52 -14.39
CA ASP A 169 -31.00 -31.29 -13.53
C ASP A 169 -31.40 -29.80 -13.44
N GLY A 170 -30.67 -28.92 -14.13
CA GLY A 170 -30.87 -27.46 -14.08
C GLY A 170 -30.13 -26.78 -12.93
N GLY A 171 -29.37 -27.52 -12.12
CA GLY A 171 -28.50 -26.99 -11.08
C GLY A 171 -27.16 -26.47 -11.62
N PHE A 172 -26.33 -25.94 -10.71
CA PHE A 172 -24.96 -25.52 -11.02
C PHE A 172 -23.97 -26.27 -10.13
N ALA A 173 -22.94 -26.85 -10.73
CA ALA A 173 -21.73 -27.26 -10.02
C ALA A 173 -20.77 -26.08 -10.01
N THR A 174 -20.53 -25.52 -8.81
CA THR A 174 -19.64 -24.38 -8.61
C THR A 174 -18.38 -24.82 -7.87
N MET A 175 -17.22 -24.57 -8.46
CA MET A 175 -15.94 -24.64 -7.75
C MET A 175 -15.49 -23.22 -7.44
N GLU A 176 -15.50 -22.87 -6.15
CA GLU A 176 -15.11 -21.54 -5.71
C GLU A 176 -13.62 -21.30 -5.98
N GLY A 177 -13.31 -20.21 -6.68
CA GLY A 177 -11.95 -19.72 -6.86
C GLY A 177 -11.67 -18.49 -5.99
N ALA A 178 -10.47 -17.95 -6.15
CA ALA A 178 -10.13 -16.67 -5.56
C ALA A 178 -10.79 -15.54 -6.35
N ARG A 179 -11.27 -14.52 -5.64
CA ARG A 179 -11.71 -13.26 -6.26
C ARG A 179 -10.62 -12.22 -6.05
N LYS A 180 -10.00 -11.79 -7.14
CA LYS A 180 -8.98 -10.74 -7.16
C LYS A 180 -9.57 -9.47 -7.73
N ARG A 181 -8.99 -8.33 -7.36
CA ARG A 181 -9.30 -7.05 -7.97
C ARG A 181 -8.19 -6.73 -8.96
N ALA A 182 -8.58 -6.18 -10.10
CA ALA A 182 -7.69 -5.72 -11.15
C ALA A 182 -8.03 -4.28 -11.51
N TRP A 183 -7.00 -3.51 -11.87
CA TRP A 183 -7.12 -2.12 -12.29
C TRP A 183 -6.34 -1.90 -13.57
N SER A 184 -6.80 -0.93 -14.34
CA SER A 184 -6.10 -0.43 -15.50
C SER A 184 -6.07 1.08 -15.40
N TRP A 185 -4.87 1.66 -15.42
CA TRP A 185 -4.67 3.09 -15.41
C TRP A 185 -3.94 3.53 -16.67
N THR A 186 -4.20 4.76 -17.08
CA THR A 186 -3.52 5.41 -18.18
C THR A 186 -3.04 6.76 -17.69
N LEU A 187 -1.74 7.01 -17.81
CA LEU A 187 -1.09 8.26 -17.45
C LEU A 187 -0.69 8.95 -18.74
N GLY A 188 -1.29 10.11 -18.99
CA GLY A 188 -1.01 10.96 -20.13
C GLY A 188 -0.14 12.15 -19.74
N ASP A 189 0.46 12.80 -20.73
CA ASP A 189 1.19 14.06 -20.61
C ASP A 189 2.31 14.04 -19.56
N LEU A 190 2.97 12.89 -19.38
CA LEU A 190 4.16 12.74 -18.54
C LEU A 190 5.34 13.49 -19.16
N SER A 191 6.04 14.27 -18.34
CA SER A 191 7.34 14.83 -18.70
C SER A 191 8.38 13.73 -18.90
N VAL A 192 9.50 14.07 -19.55
CA VAL A 192 10.61 13.13 -19.76
C VAL A 192 11.13 12.59 -18.44
N ALA A 193 11.32 13.46 -17.44
CA ALA A 193 11.79 13.04 -16.12
C ALA A 193 10.82 12.10 -15.40
N GLU A 194 9.51 12.33 -15.53
CA GLU A 194 8.50 11.43 -14.96
C GLU A 194 8.44 10.10 -15.69
N THR A 195 8.63 10.12 -17.01
CA THR A 195 8.67 8.92 -17.86
C THR A 195 9.87 8.05 -17.49
N ASP A 196 11.07 8.64 -17.43
CA ASP A 196 12.29 7.91 -17.07
C ASP A 196 12.18 7.31 -15.66
N ALA A 197 11.67 8.08 -14.68
CA ALA A 197 11.48 7.58 -13.32
C ALA A 197 10.43 6.45 -13.22
N LEU A 198 9.38 6.50 -14.04
CA LEU A 198 8.39 5.43 -14.12
C LEU A 198 8.95 4.18 -14.82
N GLU A 199 9.82 4.36 -15.82
CA GLU A 199 10.54 3.26 -16.47
C GLU A 199 11.46 2.53 -15.49
N GLU A 200 12.26 3.28 -14.72
CA GLU A 200 13.11 2.72 -13.67
C GLU A 200 12.29 1.92 -12.65
N LEU A 201 11.16 2.47 -12.20
CA LEU A 201 10.26 1.77 -11.27
C LEU A 201 9.70 0.48 -11.87
N GLN A 202 9.34 0.49 -13.16
CA GLN A 202 8.87 -0.71 -13.87
C GLN A 202 9.99 -1.75 -14.05
N LEU A 203 11.21 -1.32 -14.34
CA LEU A 203 12.36 -2.22 -14.46
C LEU A 203 12.70 -2.88 -13.12
N ASP A 204 12.64 -2.12 -12.02
CA ASP A 204 12.92 -2.62 -10.68
C ASP A 204 11.89 -3.65 -10.21
N HIS A 205 10.61 -3.44 -10.52
CA HIS A 205 9.53 -4.30 -10.06
C HIS A 205 9.14 -5.42 -11.02
N GLY A 206 9.17 -5.12 -12.32
CA GLY A 206 8.55 -5.93 -13.37
C GLY A 206 7.13 -6.36 -13.00
N GLU A 207 6.75 -7.56 -13.42
CA GLU A 207 5.46 -8.17 -13.07
C GLU A 207 5.55 -9.12 -11.85
N THR A 208 6.69 -9.11 -11.13
CA THR A 208 6.98 -10.14 -10.11
C THR A 208 7.18 -9.59 -8.70
N ILE A 209 7.43 -8.29 -8.55
CA ILE A 209 7.68 -7.66 -7.26
C ILE A 209 6.52 -6.71 -6.94
N PRO A 210 5.82 -6.90 -5.82
CA PRO A 210 4.68 -6.06 -5.51
C PRO A 210 5.10 -4.65 -5.09
N LEU A 211 4.23 -3.70 -5.36
CA LEU A 211 4.32 -2.31 -4.91
C LEU A 211 2.96 -1.82 -4.43
N LEU A 212 2.95 -0.63 -3.84
CA LEU A 212 1.71 0.04 -3.43
C LEU A 212 1.33 1.09 -4.47
N VAL A 213 0.12 0.99 -5.01
CA VAL A 213 -0.51 2.04 -5.82
C VAL A 213 -1.64 2.66 -5.02
N VAL A 214 -1.73 3.99 -5.03
CA VAL A 214 -2.83 4.72 -4.39
C VAL A 214 -3.42 5.72 -5.37
N GLU A 215 -4.70 5.55 -5.74
CA GLU A 215 -5.38 6.40 -6.74
C GLU A 215 -5.55 7.86 -6.28
N ASP A 216 -5.83 8.08 -5.00
CA ASP A 216 -5.92 9.41 -4.38
C ASP A 216 -5.55 9.26 -2.89
N PRO A 217 -4.42 9.85 -2.44
CA PRO A 217 -3.94 9.70 -1.07
C PRO A 217 -4.78 10.44 -0.03
N ASP A 218 -5.66 11.36 -0.42
CA ASP A 218 -6.43 12.18 0.51
C ASP A 218 -7.26 11.29 1.45
N ALA A 219 -7.19 11.58 2.76
CA ALA A 219 -7.88 10.86 3.83
C ALA A 219 -9.40 11.14 3.83
N THR A 220 -10.07 10.70 2.77
CA THR A 220 -11.51 10.88 2.52
C THR A 220 -12.26 9.56 2.56
N ALA A 221 -13.59 9.63 2.70
CA ALA A 221 -14.42 8.42 2.74
C ALA A 221 -14.14 7.48 1.56
N GLY A 222 -13.82 6.22 1.87
CA GLY A 222 -13.47 5.21 0.87
C GLY A 222 -12.00 5.24 0.41
N GLN A 223 -11.10 5.94 1.10
CA GLN A 223 -9.64 5.87 0.87
C GLN A 223 -9.15 4.43 0.82
N ARG A 224 -9.67 3.55 1.70
CA ARG A 224 -9.37 2.10 1.67
C ARG A 224 -9.57 1.46 0.29
N ASN A 225 -10.57 1.90 -0.48
CA ASN A 225 -10.88 1.30 -1.78
C ASN A 225 -9.91 1.73 -2.89
N ARG A 226 -9.06 2.73 -2.61
CA ARG A 226 -8.09 3.37 -3.49
C ARG A 226 -6.65 2.93 -3.18
N LEU A 227 -6.43 2.17 -2.11
CA LEU A 227 -5.14 1.59 -1.74
C LEU A 227 -5.03 0.19 -2.36
N HIS A 228 -3.92 -0.07 -3.06
CA HIS A 228 -3.73 -1.27 -3.85
C HIS A 228 -2.31 -1.82 -3.65
N TYR A 229 -2.18 -2.97 -2.96
CA TYR A 229 -0.90 -3.66 -2.82
C TYR A 229 -0.88 -4.93 -3.67
N GLY A 230 -0.02 -4.97 -4.68
CA GLY A 230 -0.17 -5.89 -5.79
C GLY A 230 0.96 -5.82 -6.80
N LEU A 231 0.81 -6.59 -7.87
CA LEU A 231 1.78 -6.72 -8.96
C LEU A 231 1.32 -5.88 -10.15
N PHE A 232 2.28 -5.34 -10.90
CA PHE A 232 1.98 -4.95 -12.28
C PHE A 232 1.59 -6.18 -13.09
N THR A 233 0.67 -6.00 -14.02
CA THR A 233 0.29 -6.99 -15.02
C THR A 233 0.15 -6.31 -16.36
N GLY A 234 0.48 -7.03 -17.44
CA GLY A 234 0.23 -6.54 -18.79
C GLY A 234 0.90 -5.20 -19.07
N LEU A 235 2.16 -5.03 -18.63
CA LEU A 235 2.93 -3.80 -18.89
C LEU A 235 2.96 -3.54 -20.40
N LYS A 236 2.42 -2.39 -20.82
CA LYS A 236 2.38 -2.01 -22.23
C LYS A 236 3.56 -1.12 -22.59
N ALA A 237 3.92 -1.15 -23.86
CA ALA A 237 4.95 -0.28 -24.39
C ALA A 237 4.59 1.20 -24.16
N TYR A 238 5.62 2.00 -23.90
CA TYR A 238 5.52 3.46 -23.92
C TYR A 238 5.18 3.92 -25.34
N GLU A 239 4.13 4.73 -25.49
CA GLU A 239 3.70 5.29 -26.77
C GLU A 239 3.81 6.82 -26.76
N ARG A 240 4.42 7.37 -27.81
CA ARG A 240 4.52 8.81 -28.03
C ARG A 240 3.68 9.18 -29.25
N GLU A 241 2.54 9.81 -29.02
CA GLU A 241 1.63 10.23 -30.10
C GLU A 241 2.07 11.58 -30.72
N ASP A 242 2.62 12.49 -29.91
CA ASP A 242 3.10 13.81 -30.31
C ASP A 242 4.36 14.19 -29.47
N PRO A 243 5.32 15.01 -29.94
CA PRO A 243 6.41 15.54 -29.12
C PRO A 243 5.98 16.10 -27.74
N THR A 244 4.76 16.60 -27.59
CA THR A 244 4.22 17.10 -26.30
C THR A 244 3.17 16.19 -25.65
N LYS A 245 2.82 15.04 -26.23
CA LYS A 245 1.80 14.12 -25.69
C LYS A 245 2.36 12.71 -25.59
N THR A 246 2.53 12.28 -24.36
CA THR A 246 3.01 10.94 -24.01
C THR A 246 1.84 10.17 -23.38
N LYS A 247 1.77 8.86 -23.64
CA LYS A 247 0.75 8.00 -23.06
C LYS A 247 1.39 6.71 -22.57
N TRP A 248 1.12 6.36 -21.33
CA TRP A 248 1.51 5.07 -20.78
C TRP A 248 0.35 4.40 -20.07
N SER A 249 0.13 3.11 -20.34
CA SER A 249 -0.91 2.32 -19.68
C SER A 249 -0.34 1.06 -19.09
N PHE A 250 -0.84 0.69 -17.92
CA PHE A 250 -0.45 -0.51 -17.19
C PHE A 250 -1.67 -1.10 -16.49
N ASP A 251 -1.69 -2.43 -16.39
CA ASP A 251 -2.66 -3.15 -15.57
C ASP A 251 -2.00 -3.55 -14.23
N PHE A 252 -2.82 -3.78 -13.21
CA PHE A 252 -2.37 -4.10 -11.85
C PHE A 252 -3.28 -5.14 -11.21
N GLU A 253 -2.69 -6.14 -10.58
CA GLU A 253 -3.39 -7.22 -9.89
C GLU A 253 -3.06 -7.21 -8.39
N GLU A 254 -4.08 -7.03 -7.54
CA GLU A 254 -3.93 -7.03 -6.08
C GLU A 254 -3.89 -8.45 -5.51
N TRP A 255 -3.13 -8.63 -4.44
CA TRP A 255 -3.13 -9.87 -3.66
C TRP A 255 -4.49 -10.10 -2.98
N ALA A 256 -5.08 -11.28 -3.24
CA ALA A 256 -6.30 -11.74 -2.59
C ALA A 256 -6.06 -12.42 -1.25
#